data_AF-A0A496P1W2-F1
#
_entry.id   AF-A0A496P1W2-F1
#
_cell.length_a   1.000
_cell.length_b   1.000
_cell.length_c   1.000
_cell.angle_alpha   90.00
_cell.angle_beta   90.00
_cell.angle_gamma   90.00
#
_symmetry.space_group_name_H-M   'P 1'
#
loop_
_entity.id
_entity.type
_entity.pdbx_description
1 polymer ?
#
loop_
_entity_poly.entity_id
_entity_poly.type
_entity_poly.pdbx_seq_one_letter_code
_entity_poly.pdbx_strand_id
1 'polypeptide(L)'
;MAADKLKQTLSEKIKSFVPIQTVWAEVLEVDWENKIMTAKGIDDEEPYYNILLGLDHVSVKPKIDSACLIGMIDNNPTTPFLIWADEVEEYHVKVENTEFKIKEGFLLKKENETLKALMVDLLQEI
;
A
#
# COMPACT_ATOMS: atom_id res chain seq x y z
N MET A 1 -3.41 -37.86 -23.76
CA MET A 1 -4.03 -36.72 -24.48
C MET A 1 -5.40 -36.32 -23.92
N ALA A 2 -6.46 -37.14 -24.03
CA ALA A 2 -7.80 -36.75 -23.53
C ALA A 2 -7.87 -36.64 -21.99
N ALA A 3 -7.23 -37.57 -21.27
CA ALA A 3 -7.17 -37.55 -19.80
C ALA A 3 -6.32 -36.39 -19.26
N ASP A 4 -5.26 -36.00 -19.96
CA ASP A 4 -4.39 -34.88 -19.57
C ASP A 4 -5.12 -33.54 -19.74
N LYS A 5 -5.86 -33.39 -20.85
CA LYS A 5 -6.70 -32.21 -21.10
C LYS A 5 -7.83 -32.10 -20.06
N LEU A 6 -8.46 -33.21 -19.69
CA LEU A 6 -9.47 -33.25 -18.63
C LEU A 6 -8.90 -32.86 -17.27
N LYS A 7 -7.72 -33.38 -16.91
CA LYS A 7 -7.02 -33.00 -15.67
C LYS A 7 -6.70 -31.51 -15.64
N GLN A 8 -6.19 -30.97 -16.74
CA GLN A 8 -5.88 -29.54 -16.85
C GLN A 8 -7.13 -28.67 -16.64
N THR A 9 -8.23 -28.97 -17.36
CA THR A 9 -9.48 -28.21 -17.24
C THR A 9 -10.09 -28.31 -15.84
N LEU A 10 -10.01 -29.48 -15.19
CA LEU A 10 -10.46 -29.64 -13.80
C LEU A 10 -9.60 -28.82 -12.83
N SER A 11 -8.28 -28.80 -13.00
CA SER A 11 -7.38 -28.00 -12.17
C SER A 11 -7.62 -26.49 -12.33
N GLU A 12 -7.85 -26.01 -13.56
CA GLU A 12 -8.20 -24.61 -13.83
C GLU A 12 -9.54 -24.24 -13.17
N LYS A 13 -10.53 -25.12 -13.26
CA LYS A 13 -11.85 -24.91 -12.65
C LYS A 13 -11.78 -24.94 -11.11
N ILE A 14 -10.97 -25.80 -10.51
CA ILE A 14 -10.73 -25.80 -9.06
C ILE A 14 -10.05 -24.50 -8.62
N LYS A 15 -9.07 -24.00 -9.37
CA LYS A 15 -8.42 -22.71 -9.09
C LYS A 15 -9.39 -21.54 -9.17
N SER A 16 -10.38 -21.56 -10.07
CA SER A 16 -11.42 -20.53 -10.12
C SER A 16 -12.34 -20.47 -8.89
N PHE A 17 -12.34 -21.51 -8.04
CA PHE A 17 -13.04 -21.49 -6.75
C PHE A 17 -12.16 -21.00 -5.60
N VAL A 18 -10.86 -20.80 -5.82
CA VAL A 18 -9.97 -20.23 -4.81
C VAL A 18 -10.18 -18.72 -4.84
N PRO A 19 -10.67 -18.10 -3.76
CA PRO A 19 -10.89 -16.67 -3.72
C PRO A 19 -9.57 -15.92 -3.97
N ILE A 20 -9.62 -14.88 -4.80
CA ILE A 20 -8.45 -14.07 -5.10
C ILE A 20 -8.05 -13.31 -3.83
N GLN A 21 -6.90 -13.64 -3.28
CA GLN A 21 -6.38 -13.02 -2.05
C GLN A 21 -5.62 -11.74 -2.34
N THR A 22 -4.94 -11.67 -3.48
CA THR A 22 -4.04 -10.58 -3.86
C THR A 22 -4.11 -10.31 -5.35
N VAL A 23 -4.01 -9.04 -5.74
CA VAL A 23 -4.09 -8.58 -7.12
C VAL A 23 -2.96 -7.59 -7.40
N TRP A 24 -2.30 -7.75 -8.55
CA TRP A 24 -1.40 -6.72 -9.08
C TRP A 24 -2.24 -5.63 -9.76
N ALA A 25 -2.01 -4.38 -9.40
CA ALA A 25 -2.80 -3.25 -9.87
C ALA A 25 -1.93 -2.03 -10.18
N GLU A 26 -2.43 -1.14 -11.03
CA GLU A 26 -1.85 0.16 -11.34
C GLU A 26 -2.62 1.26 -10.60
N VAL A 27 -1.90 2.14 -9.93
CA VAL A 27 -2.48 3.21 -9.11
C VAL A 27 -3.08 4.29 -10.01
N LEU A 28 -4.37 4.55 -9.88
CA LEU A 28 -5.08 5.57 -10.67
C LEU A 28 -5.24 6.89 -9.93
N GLU A 29 -5.64 6.84 -8.66
CA GLU A 29 -5.88 8.03 -7.84
C GLU A 29 -5.52 7.77 -6.39
N VAL A 30 -5.12 8.83 -5.67
CA VAL A 30 -4.74 8.75 -4.25
C VAL A 30 -5.38 9.89 -3.48
N ASP A 31 -6.29 9.55 -2.57
CA ASP A 31 -6.81 10.46 -1.55
C ASP A 31 -5.99 10.30 -0.27
N TRP A 32 -4.98 11.17 -0.14
CA TRP A 32 -4.05 11.10 1.00
C TRP A 32 -4.63 11.62 2.31
N GLU A 33 -5.71 12.38 2.27
CA GLU A 33 -6.39 12.87 3.47
C GLU A 33 -7.21 11.75 4.11
N ASN A 34 -7.98 11.03 3.30
CA ASN A 34 -8.80 9.90 3.76
C ASN A 34 -8.04 8.56 3.82
N LYS A 35 -6.77 8.53 3.41
CA LYS A 35 -5.90 7.33 3.36
C LYS A 35 -6.48 6.21 2.51
N ILE A 36 -7.05 6.57 1.36
CA ILE A 36 -7.60 5.63 0.39
C ILE A 36 -7.07 5.91 -1.02
N MET A 37 -7.11 4.89 -1.88
CA MET A 37 -6.76 5.00 -3.29
C MET A 37 -7.71 4.18 -4.17
N THR A 38 -7.65 4.45 -5.47
CA THR A 38 -8.25 3.61 -6.51
C THR A 38 -7.14 3.07 -7.41
N ALA A 39 -7.25 1.80 -7.78
CA ALA A 39 -6.30 1.13 -8.68
C ALA A 39 -7.04 0.28 -9.71
N LYS A 40 -6.41 0.03 -10.86
CA LYS A 40 -6.91 -0.89 -11.89
C LYS A 40 -6.10 -2.17 -11.85
N GLY A 41 -6.74 -3.34 -11.75
CA GLY A 41 -6.04 -4.61 -11.84
C GLY A 41 -5.34 -4.76 -13.19
N ILE A 42 -4.09 -5.22 -13.18
CA ILE A 42 -3.28 -5.35 -14.40
C ILE A 42 -3.79 -6.53 -15.25
N ASP A 43 -4.23 -7.61 -14.60
CA ASP A 43 -4.66 -8.83 -15.29
C ASP A 43 -6.17 -8.86 -15.61
N ASP A 44 -7.01 -8.35 -14.71
CA ASP A 44 -8.48 -8.37 -14.85
C ASP A 44 -9.05 -7.10 -15.46
N GLU A 45 -8.24 -6.03 -15.54
CA GLU A 45 -8.64 -4.69 -15.97
C GLU A 45 -9.78 -4.05 -15.16
N GLU A 46 -10.10 -4.59 -13.98
CA GLU A 46 -11.19 -4.11 -13.14
C GLU A 46 -10.72 -3.01 -12.17
N PRO A 47 -11.56 -2.00 -11.88
CA PRO A 47 -11.24 -0.99 -10.90
C PRO A 47 -11.52 -1.47 -9.47
N TYR A 48 -10.56 -1.24 -8.59
CA TYR A 48 -10.62 -1.49 -7.15
C TYR A 48 -10.66 -0.14 -6.43
N TYR A 49 -11.74 0.10 -5.71
CA TYR A 49 -12.01 1.37 -5.03
C TYR A 49 -11.77 1.29 -3.53
N ASN A 50 -11.58 2.45 -2.89
CA ASN A 50 -11.44 2.58 -1.44
C ASN A 50 -10.35 1.67 -0.85
N ILE A 51 -9.25 1.46 -1.59
CA ILE A 51 -8.13 0.65 -1.14
C ILE A 51 -7.44 1.39 0.00
N LEU A 52 -7.37 0.77 1.17
CA LEU A 52 -6.73 1.37 2.34
C LEU A 52 -5.21 1.50 2.11
N LEU A 53 -4.66 2.69 2.36
CA LEU A 53 -3.22 3.00 2.22
C LEU A 53 -2.38 2.65 3.45
N GLY A 54 -2.97 1.90 4.37
CA GLY A 54 -2.47 1.66 5.71
C GLY A 54 -3.45 2.16 6.77
N LEU A 55 -2.98 2.22 8.01
CA LEU A 55 -3.73 2.68 9.17
C LEU A 55 -3.01 3.88 9.78
N ASP A 56 -3.61 4.53 10.77
CA ASP A 56 -3.04 5.72 11.42
C ASP A 56 -1.58 5.58 11.86
N HIS A 57 -1.18 4.38 12.30
CA HIS A 57 0.20 4.09 12.73
C HIS A 57 1.18 4.06 11.56
N VAL A 58 0.84 3.43 10.43
CA VAL A 58 1.70 3.29 9.25
C VAL A 58 0.85 3.45 8.01
N SER A 59 1.19 4.43 7.19
CA SER A 59 0.55 4.68 5.91
C SER A 59 1.59 4.97 4.83
N VAL A 60 1.26 4.58 3.60
CA VAL A 60 2.12 4.72 2.42
C VAL A 60 1.34 5.43 1.33
N LYS A 61 1.89 6.50 0.79
CA LYS A 61 1.33 7.21 -0.37
C LYS A 61 2.01 6.66 -1.63
N PRO A 62 1.37 5.74 -2.37
CA PRO A 62 1.94 5.25 -3.60
C PRO A 62 1.92 6.36 -4.67
N LYS A 63 2.81 6.22 -5.65
CA LYS A 63 2.84 7.13 -6.79
C LYS A 63 1.76 6.75 -7.80
N ILE A 64 1.09 7.74 -8.39
CA ILE A 64 0.15 7.52 -9.50
C ILE A 64 0.90 6.91 -10.70
N ASP A 65 0.22 6.06 -11.47
CA ASP A 65 0.76 5.30 -12.61
C ASP A 65 1.85 4.27 -12.23
N SER A 66 2.03 3.98 -10.93
CA SER A 66 2.94 2.92 -10.47
C SER A 66 2.21 1.60 -10.21
N ALA A 67 2.94 0.50 -10.34
CA ALA A 67 2.43 -0.81 -9.98
C ALA A 67 2.38 -0.99 -8.45
N CYS A 68 1.37 -1.72 -7.99
CA CYS A 68 1.18 -2.07 -6.59
C CYS A 68 0.57 -3.46 -6.44
N LEU A 69 0.74 -4.02 -5.24
CA LEU A 69 0.11 -5.24 -4.81
C LEU A 69 -0.95 -4.91 -3.77
N ILE A 70 -2.20 -5.27 -4.06
CA ILE A 70 -3.33 -5.12 -3.15
C ILE A 70 -3.77 -6.48 -2.63
N GLY A 71 -4.29 -6.50 -1.40
CA GLY A 71 -4.87 -7.66 -0.76
C GLY A 71 -6.35 -7.45 -0.46
N MET A 72 -7.10 -8.54 -0.32
CA MET A 72 -8.53 -8.51 0.01
C MET A 72 -8.74 -8.95 1.47
N ILE A 73 -9.43 -8.14 2.28
CA ILE A 73 -9.87 -8.56 3.62
C ILE A 73 -11.01 -9.57 3.46
N ASP A 74 -10.91 -10.73 4.13
CA ASP A 74 -11.89 -11.82 4.06
C ASP A 74 -12.22 -12.31 2.63
N ASN A 75 -11.31 -12.10 1.68
CA ASN A 75 -11.51 -12.32 0.24
C ASN A 75 -12.68 -11.51 -0.36
N ASN A 76 -12.98 -10.35 0.22
CA ASN A 76 -14.00 -9.45 -0.28
C ASN A 76 -13.37 -8.35 -1.15
N PRO A 77 -13.68 -8.29 -2.46
CA PRO A 77 -13.13 -7.28 -3.38
C PRO A 77 -13.58 -5.85 -3.06
N THR A 78 -14.60 -5.67 -2.21
CA THR A 78 -15.06 -4.33 -1.78
C THR A 78 -14.27 -3.77 -0.60
N THR A 79 -13.39 -4.56 0.01
CA THR A 79 -12.54 -4.15 1.13
C THR A 79 -11.06 -4.45 0.86
N PRO A 80 -10.47 -3.84 -0.19
CA PRO A 80 -9.06 -4.01 -0.50
C PRO A 80 -8.16 -3.14 0.38
N PHE A 81 -6.89 -3.54 0.52
CA PHE A 81 -5.85 -2.78 1.18
C PHE A 81 -4.52 -2.89 0.43
N LEU A 82 -3.71 -1.84 0.50
CA LEU A 82 -2.38 -1.81 -0.08
C LEU A 82 -1.44 -2.70 0.74
N ILE A 83 -0.75 -3.62 0.07
CA ILE A 83 0.33 -4.42 0.67
C ILE A 83 1.65 -3.71 0.41
N TRP A 84 1.96 -3.45 -0.87
CA TRP A 84 3.19 -2.78 -1.31
C TRP A 84 2.94 -1.99 -2.60
N ALA A 85 3.75 -0.97 -2.85
CA ALA A 85 3.81 -0.24 -4.11
C ALA A 85 5.27 -0.17 -4.58
N ASP A 86 5.47 -0.22 -5.90
CA ASP A 86 6.80 -0.16 -6.51
C ASP A 86 7.43 1.22 -6.35
N GLU A 87 6.61 2.27 -6.47
CA GLU A 87 7.01 3.65 -6.26
C GLU A 87 6.09 4.34 -5.26
N VAL A 88 6.69 5.14 -4.37
CA VAL A 88 6.02 5.80 -3.26
C VAL A 88 6.47 7.25 -3.18
N GLU A 89 5.51 8.14 -2.90
CA GLU A 89 5.77 9.56 -2.69
C GLU A 89 5.99 9.89 -1.22
N GLU A 90 5.30 9.19 -0.31
CA GLU A 90 5.37 9.46 1.12
C GLU A 90 5.26 8.19 1.96
N TYR A 91 6.16 8.04 2.93
CA TYR A 91 5.99 7.10 4.04
C TYR A 91 5.69 7.87 5.31
N HIS A 92 4.72 7.40 6.08
CA HIS A 92 4.38 8.00 7.36
C HIS A 92 4.22 6.92 8.43
N VAL A 93 5.00 7.05 9.50
CA VAL A 93 4.96 6.20 10.69
C VAL A 93 4.76 7.07 11.93
N LYS A 94 3.76 6.76 12.74
CA LYS A 94 3.42 7.51 13.96
C LYS A 94 3.26 6.57 15.14
N VAL A 95 4.12 6.72 16.14
CA VAL A 95 4.09 5.95 17.39
C VAL A 95 3.96 6.93 18.56
N GLU A 96 2.79 6.95 19.20
CA GLU A 96 2.48 7.89 20.28
C GLU A 96 2.82 9.36 19.89
N ASN A 97 3.79 9.96 20.56
CA ASN A 97 4.27 11.33 20.33
C ASN A 97 5.47 11.40 19.37
N THR A 98 5.84 10.28 18.74
CA THR A 98 6.93 10.20 17.77
C THR A 98 6.37 10.06 16.37
N GLU A 99 6.87 10.88 15.45
CA GLU A 99 6.46 10.88 14.06
C GLU A 99 7.69 10.81 13.16
N PHE A 100 7.64 9.86 12.22
CA PHE A 100 8.64 9.70 11.17
C PHE A 100 7.96 9.78 9.81
N LYS A 101 8.37 10.75 8.99
CA LYS A 101 7.85 10.95 7.63
C LYS A 101 9.00 10.99 6.63
N ILE A 102 8.84 10.31 5.50
CA ILE A 102 9.76 10.37 4.36
C ILE A 102 8.99 10.91 3.16
N LYS A 103 9.52 11.94 2.50
CA LYS A 103 8.97 12.49 1.24
C LYS A 103 10.10 13.05 0.36
N GLU A 104 10.47 14.32 0.54
CA GLU A 104 11.61 15.00 -0.11
C GLU A 104 12.85 15.04 0.81
N GLY A 105 12.94 14.06 1.69
CA GLY A 105 13.83 14.04 2.86
C GLY A 105 13.14 13.27 3.98
N PHE A 106 13.59 13.45 5.22
CA PHE A 106 12.96 12.82 6.37
C PHE A 106 12.68 13.85 7.47
N LEU A 107 11.53 13.69 8.12
CA LEU A 107 11.17 14.37 9.36
C LEU A 107 11.20 13.33 10.48
N LEU A 108 12.03 13.55 11.49
CA LEU A 108 11.93 12.85 12.76
C LEU A 108 11.51 13.86 13.82
N LYS A 109 10.36 13.61 14.45
CA LYS A 109 9.77 14.45 15.48
C LYS A 109 9.50 13.62 16.72
N LYS A 110 9.87 14.14 17.89
CA LYS A 110 9.55 13.59 19.21
C LYS A 110 8.85 14.70 20.01
N GLU A 111 7.61 14.47 20.42
CA GLU A 111 6.77 15.47 21.08
C GLU A 111 6.64 16.75 20.24
N ASN A 112 7.19 17.88 20.69
CA ASN A 112 7.20 19.14 19.95
C ASN A 112 8.57 19.48 19.34
N GLU A 113 9.55 18.58 19.46
CA GLU A 113 10.92 18.78 19.02
C GLU A 113 11.22 18.00 17.74
N THR A 114 11.98 18.61 16.83
CA THR A 114 12.46 17.94 15.63
C THR A 114 13.93 17.60 15.78
N LEU A 115 14.40 16.52 15.13
CA LEU A 115 15.82 16.20 15.13
C LEU A 115 16.69 17.38 14.66
N LYS A 116 16.20 18.17 13.69
CA LYS A 116 16.88 19.38 13.23
C LYS A 116 17.09 20.39 14.37
N ALA A 117 16.08 20.61 15.21
CA ALA A 117 16.20 21.51 16.37
C ALA A 117 17.23 20.98 17.37
N LEU A 118 17.11 19.70 17.74
CA LEU A 118 18.05 19.05 18.67
C LEU A 118 19.51 19.11 18.18
N MET A 119 19.74 18.97 16.87
CA MET A 119 21.08 19.09 16.28
C MET A 119 21.61 20.52 16.29
N VAL A 120 20.76 21.53 16.08
CA VAL A 120 21.17 22.95 16.16
C VAL A 120 21.57 23.29 17.59
N ASP A 121 20.78 22.86 18.58
CA ASP A 121 21.07 23.11 20.00
C ASP A 121 22.39 22.45 20.41
N LEU A 122 22.62 21.20 19.99
CA LEU A 122 23.89 20.51 20.24
C LEU A 122 25.08 21.27 19.67
N LEU A 123 25.01 21.74 18.42
CA LEU A 123 26.10 22.48 17.77
C LEU A 123 26.39 23.84 18.41
N GLN A 124 25.44 24.43 19.15
CA GLN A 124 25.68 25.66 19.91
C GLN A 124 26.42 25.40 21.23
N GLU A 125 26.39 24.17 21.73
CA GLU A 125 27.03 23.75 22.98
C GLU A 125 28.45 23.19 22.79
N ILE A 126 28.97 23.12 21.56
CA ILE A 126 30.35 22.68 21.22
C ILE A 126 31.16 23.86 20.66
#